data_AF-A0A560VFR2-F1
#
_entry.id   AF-A0A560VFR2-F1
#
_cell.length_a   1.000
_cell.length_b   1.000
_cell.length_c   1.000
_cell.angle_alpha   90.00
_cell.angle_beta   90.00
_cell.angle_gamma   90.00
#
_symmetry.space_group_name_H-M   'P 1'
#
loop_
_entity.id
_entity.type
_entity.pdbx_description
1 polymer ?
#
loop_
_entity_poly.entity_id
_entity_poly.type
_entity_poly.pdbx_seq_one_letter_code
_entity_poly.pdbx_strand_id
1 'polypeptide(L)'
;MRWKYVVAAILAAGLLACLCFAIVARGTSASADRPSHIDRLVDAPMADTFSGASSSAAGQRRAPPPLPARVTQYIASEYANSAATREALTQIAYGWSQAIREVRNPADAKDAGNAIAKGIACALSQGVLGKSGVDQQAMFDRIKDTRAVMLDTEADTQAYIRFQSLAGGQYFDDPGARSCSFDPSSLQN
;
A
#
# COMPACT_ATOMS: atom_id res chain seq x y z
N MET A 1 -26.87 41.15 -12.32
CA MET A 1 -27.10 40.61 -10.96
C MET A 1 -27.10 39.10 -11.01
N ARG A 2 -25.99 38.40 -10.70
CA ARG A 2 -26.02 36.94 -10.41
C ARG A 2 -24.75 36.33 -9.83
N TRP A 3 -23.84 37.12 -9.26
CA TRP A 3 -22.57 36.61 -8.73
C TRP A 3 -22.55 36.37 -7.21
N LYS A 4 -23.68 36.57 -6.52
CA LYS A 4 -23.77 36.43 -5.05
C LYS A 4 -24.22 35.04 -4.57
N TYR A 5 -24.62 34.13 -5.47
CA TYR A 5 -25.22 32.84 -5.08
C TYR A 5 -24.28 31.63 -5.16
N VAL A 6 -23.11 31.76 -5.78
CA VAL A 6 -22.16 30.63 -5.90
C VAL A 6 -21.36 30.44 -4.60
N VAL A 7 -21.15 31.51 -3.83
CA VAL A 7 -20.35 31.47 -2.60
C VAL A 7 -21.15 30.87 -1.42
N ALA A 8 -22.49 30.92 -1.45
CA ALA A 8 -23.32 30.42 -0.36
C ALA A 8 -23.45 28.88 -0.31
N ALA A 9 -23.20 28.18 -1.43
CA ALA A 9 -23.33 26.72 -1.48
C ALA A 9 -22.14 25.97 -0.86
N ILE A 10 -20.95 26.59 -0.81
CA ILE A 10 -19.72 25.93 -0.34
C ILE A 10 -19.64 25.92 1.19
N LEU A 11 -20.25 26.90 1.87
CA LEU A 11 -20.27 26.96 3.34
C LEU A 11 -21.29 26.02 3.99
N ALA A 12 -22.34 25.62 3.28
CA ALA A 12 -23.37 24.72 3.82
C ALA A 12 -22.94 23.24 3.85
N ALA A 13 -22.04 22.82 2.94
CA ALA A 13 -21.53 21.45 2.90
C ALA A 13 -20.42 21.18 3.94
N GLY A 14 -19.69 22.21 4.37
CA GLY A 14 -18.63 22.08 5.39
C GLY A 14 -19.15 21.88 6.82
N LEU A 15 -20.37 22.32 7.13
CA LEU A 15 -20.96 22.22 8.47
C LEU A 15 -21.65 20.88 8.77
N LEU A 16 -22.00 20.09 7.75
CA LEU A 16 -22.66 18.79 7.96
C LEU A 16 -21.68 17.66 8.36
N ALA A 17 -20.40 17.77 7.99
CA ALA A 17 -19.39 16.75 8.28
C ALA A 17 -18.91 16.76 9.75
N CYS A 18 -19.00 17.90 10.45
CA CYS A 18 -18.59 18.01 11.85
C CYS A 18 -19.64 17.50 12.86
N LEU A 19 -20.89 17.29 12.44
CA LEU A 19 -21.96 16.82 13.34
C LEU A 19 -22.06 15.30 13.45
N CYS A 20 -21.50 14.53 12.51
CA CYS A 20 -21.51 13.06 12.58
C CYS A 20 -20.47 12.48 13.55
N PHE A 21 -19.41 13.21 13.90
CA PHE A 21 -18.38 12.74 14.84
C PHE A 21 -18.72 13.01 16.33
N ALA A 22 -19.71 13.86 16.62
CA ALA A 22 -20.04 14.23 18.01
C ALA A 22 -21.07 13.31 18.69
N ILE A 23 -21.74 12.40 17.95
CA ILE A 23 -22.90 11.63 18.46
C ILE A 23 -22.49 10.29 19.11
N VAL A 24 -21.26 9.79 18.92
CA VAL A 24 -20.83 8.50 19.53
C VAL A 24 -20.35 8.66 20.99
N ALA A 25 -20.22 9.89 21.51
CA ALA A 25 -19.70 10.12 22.87
C ALA A 25 -20.76 10.32 23.97
N ARG A 26 -22.05 10.01 23.72
CA ARG A 26 -23.11 10.12 24.75
C ARG A 26 -24.10 8.96 24.72
N GLY A 27 -23.79 7.93 25.50
CA GLY A 27 -24.74 6.99 26.10
C GLY A 27 -24.20 6.63 27.49
N THR A 28 -24.47 7.47 28.49
CA THR A 28 -25.43 7.25 29.59
C THR A 28 -24.91 6.37 30.72
N SER A 29 -24.73 7.05 31.86
CA SER A 29 -24.44 6.61 33.22
C SER A 29 -25.37 5.52 33.77
N ALA A 30 -24.88 4.71 34.71
CA ALA A 30 -25.30 4.71 36.12
C ALA A 30 -24.72 3.52 36.91
N SER A 31 -24.27 3.81 38.13
CA SER A 31 -23.70 2.88 39.13
C SER A 31 -24.71 1.87 39.70
N ALA A 32 -24.19 0.73 40.18
CA ALA A 32 -24.55 0.19 41.49
C ALA A 32 -23.43 -0.73 42.04
N ASP A 33 -22.99 -0.39 43.25
CA ASP A 33 -22.49 -1.20 44.36
C ASP A 33 -21.41 -2.31 44.25
N ARG A 34 -20.51 -2.22 45.23
CA ARG A 34 -19.45 -3.16 45.67
C ARG A 34 -20.07 -4.42 46.32
N PRO A 35 -19.35 -5.55 46.51
CA PRO A 35 -18.21 -5.60 47.43
C PRO A 35 -17.02 -6.45 46.99
N SER A 36 -15.93 -6.19 47.69
CA SER A 36 -14.63 -6.87 47.69
C SER A 36 -14.75 -8.33 48.15
N HIS A 37 -14.23 -9.27 47.37
CA HIS A 37 -13.69 -10.52 47.91
C HIS A 37 -12.54 -10.99 47.01
N ILE A 38 -11.33 -10.94 47.55
CA ILE A 38 -10.16 -11.61 46.98
C ILE A 38 -10.18 -13.02 47.56
N ASP A 39 -10.63 -13.99 46.77
CA ASP A 39 -10.36 -15.39 47.04
C ASP A 39 -9.15 -15.82 46.23
N ARG A 40 -8.04 -15.97 46.95
CA ARG A 40 -6.81 -16.60 46.52
C ARG A 40 -7.02 -18.11 46.58
N LEU A 41 -7.01 -18.79 45.44
CA LEU A 41 -6.90 -20.24 45.41
C LEU A 41 -6.01 -20.73 44.25
N VAL A 42 -4.84 -21.22 44.67
CA VAL A 42 -4.11 -22.40 44.18
C VAL A 42 -3.35 -22.32 42.85
N ASP A 43 -2.03 -22.47 43.00
CA ASP A 43 -1.02 -22.84 42.01
C ASP A 43 -1.49 -23.93 41.03
N ALA A 44 -1.29 -23.68 39.74
CA ALA A 44 -1.22 -24.72 38.72
C ALA A 44 0.03 -24.50 37.85
N PRO A 45 0.76 -25.58 37.52
CA PRO A 45 2.17 -25.54 37.16
C PRO A 45 2.42 -24.96 35.76
N MET A 46 3.49 -24.18 35.66
CA MET A 46 4.16 -23.87 34.39
C MET A 46 4.56 -25.18 33.71
N ALA A 47 3.91 -25.50 32.58
CA ALA A 47 4.40 -26.49 31.64
C ALA A 47 5.21 -25.75 30.57
N ASP A 48 6.52 -25.81 30.76
CA ASP A 48 7.53 -25.46 29.78
C ASP A 48 7.39 -26.24 28.46
N THR A 49 7.91 -25.63 27.41
CA THR A 49 8.29 -26.23 26.12
C THR A 49 7.18 -26.66 25.15
N PHE A 50 6.74 -25.70 24.32
CA PHE A 50 6.55 -25.99 22.90
C PHE A 50 7.78 -25.49 22.12
N SER A 51 8.80 -26.35 22.04
CA SER A 51 9.78 -26.32 20.95
C SER A 51 9.09 -26.82 19.67
N GLY A 52 8.22 -25.99 19.11
CA GLY A 52 7.64 -26.20 17.79
C GLY A 52 8.54 -25.53 16.77
N ALA A 53 9.35 -26.33 16.08
CA ALA A 53 10.30 -25.92 15.05
C ALA A 53 9.76 -24.77 14.20
N SER A 54 10.50 -23.65 14.17
CA SER A 54 10.36 -22.64 13.13
C SER A 54 10.68 -23.31 11.80
N SER A 55 9.66 -23.88 11.17
CA SER A 55 9.70 -24.24 9.78
C SER A 55 9.71 -22.92 9.02
N SER A 56 10.91 -22.38 8.84
CA SER A 56 11.20 -21.43 7.78
C SER A 56 10.99 -22.17 6.47
N ALA A 57 9.72 -22.35 6.09
CA ALA A 57 9.34 -22.51 4.71
C ALA A 57 9.69 -21.19 4.03
N ALA A 58 10.98 -21.00 3.75
CA ALA A 58 11.41 -20.23 2.60
C ALA A 58 10.84 -20.97 1.40
N GLY A 59 9.53 -20.82 1.18
CA GLY A 59 8.87 -21.24 -0.04
C GLY A 59 9.73 -20.70 -1.16
N GLN A 60 10.22 -21.59 -2.02
CA GLN A 60 10.97 -21.24 -3.21
C GLN A 60 10.17 -20.12 -3.89
N ARG A 61 10.63 -18.87 -3.75
CA ARG A 61 9.99 -17.74 -4.38
C ARG A 61 10.13 -18.01 -5.86
N ARG A 62 9.02 -18.42 -6.46
CA ARG A 62 8.92 -18.58 -7.90
C ARG A 62 9.37 -17.25 -8.48
N ALA A 63 10.30 -17.30 -9.45
CA ALA A 63 10.74 -16.09 -10.12
C ALA A 63 9.48 -15.35 -10.61
N PRO A 64 9.37 -14.03 -10.32
CA PRO A 64 8.19 -13.29 -10.73
C PRO A 64 8.03 -13.38 -12.25
N PRO A 65 6.79 -13.46 -12.75
CA PRO A 65 6.55 -13.53 -14.18
C PRO A 65 7.16 -12.29 -14.85
N PRO A 66 7.65 -12.44 -16.09
CA PRO A 66 8.21 -11.30 -16.81
C PRO A 66 7.14 -10.23 -17.01
N LEU A 67 7.55 -8.97 -16.87
CA LEU A 67 6.70 -7.83 -17.15
C LEU A 67 6.26 -7.82 -18.63
N PRO A 68 5.08 -7.27 -18.95
CA PRO A 68 4.68 -7.07 -20.34
C PRO A 68 5.72 -6.23 -21.10
N ALA A 69 6.06 -6.64 -22.33
CA ALA A 69 7.10 -5.98 -23.14
C ALA A 69 6.84 -4.47 -23.32
N ARG A 70 5.57 -4.09 -23.53
CA ARG A 70 5.14 -2.68 -23.65
C ARG A 70 5.53 -1.82 -22.44
N VAL A 71 5.45 -2.39 -21.23
CA VAL A 71 5.78 -1.69 -19.99
C VAL A 71 7.28 -1.55 -19.85
N THR A 72 8.04 -2.62 -20.11
CA THR A 72 9.50 -2.57 -20.08
C THR A 72 10.07 -1.63 -21.14
N GLN A 73 9.47 -1.60 -22.34
CA GLN A 73 9.85 -0.70 -23.41
C GLN A 73 9.55 0.75 -23.05
N TYR A 74 8.33 1.04 -22.55
CA TYR A 74 7.95 2.36 -22.08
C TYR A 74 8.91 2.89 -21.00
N ILE A 75 9.19 2.10 -19.96
CA ILE A 75 10.12 2.51 -18.89
C ILE A 75 11.52 2.76 -19.46
N ALA A 76 12.00 1.90 -20.35
CA ALA A 76 13.31 2.04 -20.95
C ALA A 76 13.43 3.26 -21.87
N SER A 77 12.40 3.56 -22.67
CA SER A 77 12.41 4.69 -23.61
C SER A 77 12.18 6.02 -22.92
N GLU A 78 11.16 6.11 -22.06
CA GLU A 78 10.72 7.36 -21.45
C GLU A 78 11.73 7.85 -20.39
N TYR A 79 12.38 6.91 -19.70
CA TYR A 79 13.30 7.21 -18.60
C TYR A 79 14.73 6.75 -18.90
N ALA A 80 15.13 6.76 -20.17
CA ALA A 80 16.45 6.32 -20.63
C ALA A 80 17.61 6.96 -19.84
N ASN A 81 17.46 8.25 -19.49
CA ASN A 81 18.48 9.07 -18.81
C ASN A 81 18.46 8.97 -17.27
N SER A 82 17.71 8.03 -16.69
CA SER A 82 17.64 7.88 -15.24
C SER A 82 17.48 6.41 -14.86
N ALA A 83 18.60 5.73 -14.56
CA ALA A 83 18.55 4.35 -14.09
C ALA A 83 17.75 4.23 -12.78
N ALA A 84 17.86 5.20 -11.88
CA ALA A 84 17.09 5.21 -10.63
C ALA A 84 15.58 5.25 -10.86
N THR A 85 15.12 6.04 -11.84
CA THR A 85 13.71 6.03 -12.24
C THR A 85 13.31 4.71 -12.87
N ARG A 86 14.14 4.15 -13.77
CA ARG A 86 13.86 2.85 -14.41
C ARG A 86 13.72 1.72 -13.39
N GLU A 87 14.64 1.60 -12.45
CA GLU A 87 14.62 0.56 -11.42
C GLU A 87 13.43 0.73 -10.47
N ALA A 88 13.16 1.96 -10.01
CA ALA A 88 12.03 2.23 -9.13
C ALA A 88 10.68 1.90 -9.78
N LEU A 89 10.47 2.33 -11.03
CA LEU A 89 9.23 2.05 -11.75
C LEU A 89 9.11 0.57 -12.14
N THR A 90 10.22 -0.09 -12.42
CA THR A 90 10.25 -1.54 -12.67
C THR A 90 9.84 -2.31 -11.41
N GLN A 91 10.33 -1.92 -10.24
CA GLN A 91 9.91 -2.52 -8.97
C GLN A 91 8.40 -2.37 -8.71
N ILE A 92 7.83 -1.19 -8.97
CA ILE A 92 6.38 -0.97 -8.85
C ILE A 92 5.63 -1.84 -9.88
N ALA A 93 6.11 -1.90 -11.12
CA ALA A 93 5.50 -2.67 -12.19
C ALA A 93 5.41 -4.17 -11.86
N TYR A 94 6.39 -4.74 -11.14
CA TYR A 94 6.29 -6.10 -10.63
C TYR A 94 5.16 -6.27 -9.62
N GLY A 95 4.96 -5.31 -8.72
CA GLY A 95 3.81 -5.30 -7.81
C GLY A 95 2.47 -5.25 -8.54
N TRP A 96 2.33 -4.42 -9.58
CA TRP A 96 1.14 -4.41 -10.42
C TRP A 96 0.97 -5.70 -11.22
N SER A 97 2.07 -6.30 -11.70
CA SER A 97 2.02 -7.58 -12.41
C SER A 97 1.48 -8.69 -11.51
N GLN A 98 1.92 -8.73 -10.25
CA GLN A 98 1.40 -9.63 -9.23
C GLN A 98 -0.11 -9.38 -9.01
N ALA A 99 -0.52 -8.13 -8.86
CA ALA A 99 -1.93 -7.76 -8.68
C ALA A 99 -2.84 -8.26 -9.83
N ILE A 100 -2.36 -8.16 -11.07
CA ILE A 100 -3.12 -8.52 -12.27
C ILE A 100 -3.13 -10.05 -12.46
N ARG A 101 -1.97 -10.70 -12.33
CA ARG A 101 -1.76 -12.08 -12.78
C ARG A 101 -1.90 -13.14 -11.69
N GLU A 102 -1.62 -12.78 -10.44
CA GLU A 102 -1.44 -13.77 -9.38
C GLU A 102 -2.56 -13.74 -8.34
N VAL A 103 -3.34 -12.65 -8.26
CA VAL A 103 -4.38 -12.49 -7.24
C VAL A 103 -5.59 -13.38 -7.48
N ARG A 104 -5.84 -14.36 -6.62
CA ARG A 104 -7.03 -15.24 -6.65
C ARG A 104 -7.86 -15.17 -5.37
N ASN A 105 -7.27 -14.70 -4.27
CA ASN A 105 -7.90 -14.62 -2.96
C ASN A 105 -7.40 -13.35 -2.20
N PRO A 106 -7.98 -13.03 -1.03
CA PRO A 106 -7.57 -11.86 -0.24
C PRO A 106 -6.10 -11.87 0.21
N ALA A 107 -5.52 -13.05 0.51
CA ALA A 107 -4.12 -13.13 0.92
C ALA A 107 -3.17 -12.77 -0.24
N ASP A 108 -3.46 -13.26 -1.45
CA ASP A 108 -2.70 -12.87 -2.64
C ASP A 108 -2.81 -11.35 -2.89
N ALA A 109 -4.00 -10.78 -2.66
CA ALA A 109 -4.22 -9.34 -2.78
C ALA A 109 -3.43 -8.54 -1.73
N LYS A 110 -3.31 -9.06 -0.50
CA LYS A 110 -2.45 -8.48 0.54
C LYS A 110 -0.98 -8.46 0.11
N ASP A 111 -0.49 -9.58 -0.41
CA ASP A 111 0.90 -9.69 -0.87
C ASP A 111 1.19 -8.75 -2.05
N ALA A 112 0.31 -8.73 -3.06
CA ALA A 112 0.44 -7.82 -4.20
C ALA A 112 0.37 -6.34 -3.77
N GLY A 113 -0.55 -6.00 -2.87
CA GLY A 113 -0.69 -4.65 -2.33
C GLY A 113 0.53 -4.21 -1.51
N ASN A 114 1.09 -5.11 -0.70
CA ASN A 114 2.34 -4.89 0.02
C ASN A 114 3.51 -4.64 -0.98
N ALA A 115 3.59 -5.41 -2.07
CA ALA A 115 4.60 -5.21 -3.10
C ALA A 115 4.46 -3.85 -3.80
N ILE A 116 3.24 -3.44 -4.14
CA ILE A 116 2.95 -2.12 -4.72
C ILE A 116 3.33 -1.01 -3.73
N ALA A 117 2.90 -1.09 -2.48
CA ALA A 117 3.22 -0.11 -1.44
C ALA A 117 4.73 0.05 -1.25
N LYS A 118 5.45 -1.08 -1.23
CA LYS A 118 6.92 -1.10 -1.17
C LYS A 118 7.57 -0.45 -2.39
N GLY A 119 7.09 -0.72 -3.60
CA GLY A 119 7.56 -0.05 -4.81
C GLY A 119 7.35 1.46 -4.77
N ILE A 120 6.15 1.91 -4.38
CA ILE A 120 5.82 3.34 -4.30
C ILE A 120 6.72 4.04 -3.26
N ALA A 121 6.87 3.44 -2.08
CA ALA A 121 7.77 3.98 -1.06
C ALA A 121 9.24 4.00 -1.52
N CYS A 122 9.67 3.08 -2.38
CA CYS A 122 11.00 3.13 -2.98
C CYS A 122 11.13 4.33 -3.94
N ALA A 123 10.19 4.49 -4.86
CA ALA A 123 10.21 5.57 -5.85
C ALA A 123 10.21 6.97 -5.21
N LEU A 124 9.48 7.12 -4.09
CA LEU A 124 9.36 8.37 -3.35
C LEU A 124 10.44 8.55 -2.28
N SER A 125 11.37 7.61 -2.14
CA SER A 125 12.47 7.74 -1.19
C SER A 125 13.43 8.85 -1.59
N GLN A 126 14.04 9.51 -0.61
CA GLN A 126 15.02 10.57 -0.85
C GLN A 126 16.21 10.11 -1.73
N GLY A 127 16.62 8.84 -1.58
CA GLY A 127 17.69 8.26 -2.40
C GLY A 127 17.31 8.20 -3.88
N VAL A 128 16.09 7.76 -4.21
CA VAL A 128 15.62 7.70 -5.61
C VAL A 128 15.33 9.09 -6.14
N LEU A 129 14.66 9.96 -5.40
CA LEU A 129 14.36 11.34 -5.84
C LEU A 129 15.65 12.13 -6.10
N GLY A 130 16.59 12.10 -5.16
CA GLY A 130 17.89 12.75 -5.31
C GLY A 130 18.70 12.20 -6.48
N LYS A 131 18.68 10.87 -6.71
CA LYS A 131 19.40 10.26 -7.82
C LYS A 131 18.73 10.54 -9.17
N SER A 132 17.40 10.53 -9.23
CA SER A 132 16.63 10.77 -10.46
C SER A 132 16.53 12.24 -10.86
N GLY A 133 16.92 13.16 -9.97
CA GLY A 133 16.89 14.61 -10.22
C GLY A 133 15.47 15.18 -10.34
N VAL A 134 14.46 14.48 -9.83
CA VAL A 134 13.07 14.94 -9.83
C VAL A 134 12.51 15.08 -8.43
N ASP A 135 11.54 15.97 -8.30
CA ASP A 135 10.77 16.09 -7.07
C ASP A 135 9.72 14.97 -6.92
N GLN A 136 9.06 14.97 -5.76
CA GLN A 136 8.05 13.98 -5.42
C GLN A 136 6.84 14.01 -6.36
N GLN A 137 6.41 15.19 -6.80
CA GLN A 137 5.22 15.35 -7.64
C GLN A 137 5.49 14.78 -9.04
N ALA A 138 6.63 15.12 -9.63
CA ALA A 138 7.07 14.57 -10.90
C ALA A 138 7.23 13.05 -10.83
N MET A 139 7.74 12.50 -9.71
CA MET A 139 7.79 11.04 -9.54
C MET A 139 6.39 10.43 -9.43
N PHE A 140 5.45 11.05 -8.73
CA PHE A 140 4.06 10.58 -8.71
C PHE A 140 3.41 10.53 -10.09
N ASP A 141 3.65 11.54 -10.92
CA ASP A 141 3.13 11.55 -12.29
C ASP A 141 3.75 10.43 -13.14
N ARG A 142 5.06 10.17 -13.02
CA ARG A 142 5.71 9.00 -13.65
C ARG A 142 5.12 7.67 -13.20
N ILE A 143 4.80 7.52 -11.90
CA ILE A 143 4.12 6.34 -11.37
C ILE A 143 2.73 6.18 -12.02
N LYS A 144 1.95 7.27 -12.12
CA LYS A 144 0.63 7.25 -12.74
C LYS A 144 0.69 6.87 -14.22
N ASP A 145 1.62 7.44 -14.97
CA ASP A 145 1.77 7.18 -16.40
C ASP A 145 2.21 5.73 -16.65
N THR A 146 3.19 5.24 -15.87
CA THR A 146 3.62 3.83 -15.94
C THR A 146 2.47 2.87 -15.59
N ARG A 147 1.63 3.22 -14.61
CA ARG A 147 0.43 2.44 -14.27
C ARG A 147 -0.57 2.43 -15.42
N ALA A 148 -0.76 3.54 -16.11
CA ALA A 148 -1.65 3.63 -17.26
C ALA A 148 -1.20 2.66 -18.37
N VAL A 149 0.10 2.59 -18.65
CA VAL A 149 0.67 1.61 -19.59
C VAL A 149 0.49 0.16 -19.10
N MET A 150 0.65 -0.08 -17.80
CA MET A 150 0.44 -1.40 -17.21
C MET A 150 -1.03 -1.88 -17.30
N LEU A 151 -1.99 -0.96 -17.33
CA LEU A 151 -3.42 -1.24 -17.32
C LEU A 151 -4.11 -0.90 -18.66
N ASP A 152 -3.34 -0.70 -19.73
CA ASP A 152 -3.84 -0.24 -21.04
C ASP A 152 -4.77 -1.24 -21.76
N THR A 153 -4.85 -2.49 -21.32
CA THR A 153 -5.79 -3.49 -21.84
C THR A 153 -7.00 -3.65 -20.92
N GLU A 154 -8.15 -3.98 -21.52
CA GLU A 154 -9.37 -4.27 -20.75
C GLU A 154 -9.16 -5.42 -19.76
N ALA A 155 -8.46 -6.48 -20.18
CA ALA A 155 -8.18 -7.64 -19.33
C ALA A 155 -7.33 -7.26 -18.10
N ASP A 156 -6.28 -6.47 -18.29
CA ASP A 156 -5.40 -6.02 -17.20
C ASP A 156 -6.15 -5.07 -16.25
N THR A 157 -6.98 -4.17 -16.80
CA THR A 157 -7.86 -3.30 -16.00
C THR A 157 -8.86 -4.10 -15.16
N GLN A 158 -9.58 -5.05 -15.76
CA GLN A 158 -10.55 -5.89 -15.03
C GLN A 158 -9.87 -6.73 -13.95
N ALA A 159 -8.68 -7.26 -14.23
CA ALA A 159 -7.90 -7.99 -13.24
C ALA A 159 -7.45 -7.10 -12.09
N TYR A 160 -7.06 -5.85 -12.37
CA TYR A 160 -6.72 -4.89 -11.34
C TYR A 160 -7.93 -4.48 -10.48
N ILE A 161 -9.12 -4.36 -11.07
CA ILE A 161 -10.37 -4.11 -10.33
C ILE A 161 -10.67 -5.29 -9.38
N ARG A 162 -10.48 -6.54 -9.83
CA ARG A 162 -10.61 -7.74 -8.96
C ARG A 162 -9.65 -7.65 -7.77
N PHE A 163 -8.38 -7.29 -8.03
CA PHE A 163 -7.42 -7.05 -6.97
C PHE A 163 -7.91 -5.99 -5.97
N GLN A 164 -8.40 -4.83 -6.44
CA GLN A 164 -8.90 -3.78 -5.55
C GLN A 164 -10.08 -4.23 -4.69
N SER A 165 -10.99 -5.03 -5.27
CA SER A 165 -12.12 -5.59 -4.53
C SER A 165 -11.67 -6.56 -3.43
N LEU A 166 -10.68 -7.41 -3.70
CA LEU A 166 -10.12 -8.36 -2.72
C LEU A 166 -9.22 -7.69 -1.67
N ALA A 167 -8.57 -6.60 -2.03
CA ALA A 167 -7.77 -5.78 -1.14
C ALA A 167 -8.62 -4.87 -0.22
N GLY A 168 -9.91 -4.71 -0.51
CA GLY A 168 -10.82 -3.88 0.26
C GLY A 168 -10.86 -4.27 1.74
N GLY A 169 -10.69 -3.29 2.63
CA GLY A 169 -10.70 -3.52 4.08
C GLY A 169 -9.39 -4.09 4.66
N GLN A 170 -8.38 -4.34 3.82
CA GLN A 170 -7.07 -4.77 4.27
C GLN A 170 -6.13 -3.57 4.51
N TYR A 171 -5.31 -3.65 5.55
CA TYR A 171 -4.17 -2.76 5.73
C TYR A 171 -2.97 -3.32 4.98
N PHE A 172 -2.14 -2.47 4.37
CA PHE A 172 -0.84 -2.87 3.84
C PHE A 172 0.26 -2.60 4.87
N ASP A 173 1.32 -3.41 4.83
CA ASP A 173 2.42 -3.26 5.77
C ASP A 173 3.16 -1.97 5.48
N ASP A 174 3.64 -1.29 6.53
CA ASP A 174 4.56 -0.17 6.34
C ASP A 174 5.82 -0.70 5.65
N PRO A 175 6.13 -0.24 4.43
CA PRO A 175 7.31 -0.71 3.70
C PRO A 175 8.63 -0.33 4.37
N GLY A 176 8.60 0.56 5.37
CA GLY A 176 9.75 0.95 6.16
C GLY A 176 10.79 1.76 5.39
N ALA A 177 11.89 2.09 6.05
CA ALA A 177 12.95 2.94 5.48
C ALA A 177 13.75 2.29 4.34
N ARG A 178 13.70 0.95 4.19
CA ARG A 178 14.40 0.18 3.14
C ARG A 178 13.39 -0.47 2.20
N SER A 179 12.67 0.37 1.48
CA SER A 179 11.63 -0.01 0.53
C SER A 179 12.19 -0.46 -0.82
N CYS A 180 13.36 0.02 -1.23
CA CYS A 180 13.99 -0.39 -2.49
C CYS A 180 14.61 -1.80 -2.39
N SER A 181 14.44 -2.58 -3.47
CA SER A 181 15.11 -3.86 -3.68
C SER A 181 16.52 -3.71 -4.26
N PHE A 182 16.89 -2.47 -4.59
CA PHE A 182 18.18 -2.04 -5.10
C PHE A 182 18.71 -0.87 -4.25
N ASP A 183 20.01 -0.57 -4.36
CA ASP A 183 20.61 0.61 -3.74
C ASP A 183 20.66 1.77 -4.74
N PRO A 184 19.87 2.86 -4.57
CA PRO A 184 19.87 4.00 -5.48
C PRO A 184 21.23 4.68 -5.61
N SER A 185 22.06 4.65 -4.57
CA SER A 185 23.38 5.30 -4.57
C SER A 185 24.36 4.63 -5.53
N SER A 186 24.20 3.32 -5.74
CA SER A 186 25.02 2.48 -6.62
C SER A 186 24.72 2.65 -8.12
N LEU A 187 23.58 3.25 -8.47
CA LEU A 187 23.16 3.38 -9.87
C LEU A 187 23.95 4.47 -10.60
N GLN A 188 24.12 4.34 -11.91
CA GLN A 188 24.67 5.39 -12.77
C GLN A 188 23.53 6.11 -13.49
N ASN A 189 23.65 7.41 -13.69
CA ASN A 189 22.68 8.18 -14.50
C ASN A 189 23.21 8.35 -15.92
#